data_AF-A0AA96Y5H0-F1
#
_entry.id   AF-A0AA96Y5H0-F1
#
_cell.length_a   1.000
_cell.length_b   1.000
_cell.length_c   1.000
_cell.angle_alpha   90.00
_cell.angle_beta   90.00
_cell.angle_gamma   90.00
#
_symmetry.space_group_name_H-M   'P 1'
#
loop_
_entity.id
_entity.type
_entity.pdbx_description
1 polymer ?
#
loop_
_entity_poly.entity_id
_entity_poly.type
_entity_poly.pdbx_seq_one_letter_code
_entity_poly.pdbx_strand_id
1 'polypeptide(L)'
;MQNSASSERYPQLFAGLVALSLAQMGSTFIVATALRDVKSSNDVMVVTGSAKRPIRSDYIIWRLSVSSQQPTAQAAYQDLKRQTERVQAYLRENQVPAEAITLSAIESYSIPEVAPNGRETGQTLAYRLTQRFEVRSTEVDQYTTLSQQSTDLINEGINLVSESPQYLYTELSKLRIEMVAEATKDAKARAEAIAQSAGNRVGAVRSAETGVFQITSRNSTEVSDYGMYDTSSIEKDITAVVSVTFGIE
;
A
#
# COMPACT_ATOMS: atom_id res chain seq x y z
N MET A 1 49.76 -47.12 -77.50
CA MET A 1 48.35 -47.47 -77.20
C MET A 1 48.16 -47.42 -75.69
N GLN A 2 47.03 -46.85 -75.27
CA GLN A 2 46.61 -46.58 -73.90
C GLN A 2 46.60 -47.85 -73.02
N ASN A 3 46.90 -47.70 -71.73
CA ASN A 3 45.92 -48.04 -70.70
C ASN A 3 46.22 -47.33 -69.38
N SER A 4 45.28 -46.48 -68.98
CA SER A 4 45.17 -45.79 -67.70
C SER A 4 44.04 -46.44 -66.90
N ALA A 5 44.02 -46.20 -65.58
CA ALA A 5 43.00 -46.55 -64.58
C ALA A 5 43.31 -47.83 -63.77
N SER A 6 43.22 -47.88 -62.45
CA SER A 6 42.79 -46.89 -61.44
C SER A 6 43.22 -47.43 -60.09
N SER A 7 44.13 -46.75 -59.39
CA SER A 7 44.42 -47.07 -57.98
C SER A 7 43.20 -46.68 -57.15
N GLU A 8 42.64 -47.66 -56.46
CA GLU A 8 41.43 -47.57 -55.64
C GLU A 8 41.34 -46.31 -54.77
N ARG A 9 40.45 -45.39 -55.15
CA ARG A 9 40.02 -44.21 -54.37
C ARG A 9 39.04 -44.57 -53.23
N TYR A 10 38.97 -45.82 -52.80
CA TYR A 10 38.06 -46.31 -51.76
C TYR A 10 38.41 -45.90 -50.31
N PRO A 11 39.68 -45.77 -49.86
CA PRO A 11 39.96 -45.52 -48.44
C PRO A 11 39.59 -44.09 -48.01
N GLN A 12 39.61 -43.12 -48.92
CA GLN A 12 39.27 -41.73 -48.63
C GLN A 12 37.75 -41.53 -48.46
N LEU A 13 36.93 -42.24 -49.23
CA LEU A 13 35.48 -42.23 -49.09
C LEU A 13 35.05 -42.88 -47.76
N PHE A 14 35.71 -43.98 -47.38
CA PHE A 14 35.44 -44.66 -46.11
C PHE A 14 35.83 -43.79 -44.91
N ALA A 15 36.99 -43.14 -44.96
CA ALA A 15 37.42 -42.17 -43.93
C ALA A 15 36.45 -40.97 -43.83
N GLY A 16 35.95 -40.47 -44.96
CA GLY A 16 34.94 -39.40 -44.98
C GLY A 16 33.61 -39.80 -44.36
N LEU A 17 33.12 -41.03 -44.61
CA LEU A 17 31.91 -41.56 -44.01
C LEU A 17 32.05 -41.79 -42.50
N VAL A 18 33.21 -42.24 -42.03
CA VAL A 18 33.51 -42.37 -40.59
C VAL A 18 33.60 -41.00 -39.92
N ALA A 19 34.19 -39.99 -40.58
CA ALA A 19 34.21 -38.63 -40.04
C ALA A 19 32.79 -38.04 -39.92
N LEU A 20 31.93 -38.28 -40.92
CA LEU A 20 30.53 -37.84 -40.90
C LEU A 20 29.71 -38.53 -39.80
N SER A 21 29.89 -39.84 -39.61
CA SER A 21 29.18 -40.57 -38.54
C SER A 21 29.60 -40.11 -37.16
N LEU A 22 30.90 -39.88 -36.93
CA LEU A 22 31.42 -39.33 -35.69
C LEU A 22 30.93 -37.90 -35.44
N ALA A 23 30.89 -37.05 -36.48
CA ALA A 23 30.35 -35.70 -36.37
C ALA A 23 28.84 -35.72 -36.03
N GLN A 24 28.07 -36.63 -36.60
CA GLN A 24 26.64 -36.77 -36.33
C GLN A 24 26.37 -37.32 -34.92
N MET A 25 27.17 -38.27 -34.44
CA MET A 25 27.11 -38.75 -33.05
C MET A 25 27.48 -37.65 -32.06
N GLY A 26 28.53 -36.87 -32.35
CA GLY A 26 28.93 -35.71 -31.53
C GLY A 26 27.84 -34.64 -31.47
N SER A 27 27.27 -34.28 -32.62
CA SER A 27 26.15 -33.33 -32.69
C SER A 27 24.92 -33.82 -31.92
N THR A 28 24.55 -35.10 -32.08
CA THR A 28 23.41 -35.69 -31.36
C THR A 28 23.63 -35.70 -29.85
N PHE A 29 24.86 -35.97 -29.40
CA PHE A 29 25.22 -35.94 -27.99
C PHE A 29 25.14 -34.52 -27.40
N ILE A 30 25.63 -33.50 -28.13
CA ILE A 30 25.53 -32.09 -27.74
C ILE A 30 24.06 -31.65 -27.66
N VAL A 31 23.23 -32.02 -28.64
CA VAL A 31 21.80 -31.69 -28.63
C VAL A 31 21.07 -32.42 -27.51
N ALA A 32 21.36 -33.70 -27.26
CA ALA A 32 20.72 -34.47 -26.20
C ALA A 32 21.08 -33.95 -24.80
N THR A 33 22.32 -33.55 -24.59
CA THR A 33 22.76 -32.91 -23.33
C THR A 33 22.11 -31.54 -23.16
N ALA A 34 22.12 -30.70 -24.19
CA ALA A 34 21.43 -29.41 -24.16
C ALA A 34 19.92 -29.53 -23.86
N LEU A 35 19.22 -30.49 -24.48
CA LEU A 35 17.79 -30.73 -24.20
C LEU A 35 17.54 -31.26 -22.79
N ARG A 36 18.45 -32.07 -22.24
CA ARG A 36 18.35 -32.59 -20.88
C ARG A 36 18.54 -31.47 -19.86
N ASP A 37 19.51 -30.59 -20.07
CA ASP A 37 19.78 -29.44 -19.21
C ASP A 37 18.65 -28.41 -19.26
N VAL A 38 18.05 -28.20 -20.44
CA VAL A 38 16.85 -27.35 -20.56
C VAL A 38 15.66 -27.96 -19.80
N LYS A 39 15.47 -29.28 -19.88
CA LYS A 39 14.35 -29.97 -19.23
C LYS A 39 14.49 -30.02 -17.70
N SER A 40 15.68 -30.25 -17.15
CA SER A 40 15.91 -30.17 -15.70
C SER A 40 15.84 -28.73 -15.17
N SER A 41 16.10 -27.72 -16.00
CA SER A 41 15.95 -26.31 -15.58
C SER A 41 14.49 -25.88 -15.30
N ASN A 42 13.51 -26.69 -15.72
CA ASN A 42 12.07 -26.41 -15.56
C ASN A 42 11.50 -26.88 -14.21
N ASP A 43 12.24 -27.64 -13.41
CA ASP A 43 11.75 -28.06 -12.10
C ASP A 43 11.79 -26.86 -11.15
N VAL A 44 10.59 -26.39 -10.79
CA VAL A 44 10.39 -25.20 -9.98
C VAL A 44 9.42 -25.46 -8.83
N MET A 45 9.66 -24.76 -7.73
CA MET A 45 8.79 -24.72 -6.56
C MET A 45 8.32 -23.29 -6.34
N VAL A 46 7.01 -23.09 -6.34
CA VAL A 46 6.42 -21.80 -5.99
C VAL A 46 6.06 -21.83 -4.52
N VAL A 47 6.62 -20.90 -3.75
CA VAL A 47 6.40 -20.80 -2.30
C VAL A 47 5.97 -19.39 -1.95
N THR A 48 4.89 -19.30 -1.17
CA THR A 48 4.44 -18.05 -0.59
C THR A 48 5.09 -17.85 0.77
N GLY A 49 5.73 -16.71 0.94
CA GLY A 49 6.21 -16.23 2.24
C GLY A 49 5.44 -15.00 2.69
N SER A 50 5.43 -14.77 3.99
CA SER A 50 4.76 -13.64 4.60
C SER A 50 5.57 -13.06 5.75
N ALA A 51 5.43 -11.76 5.96
CA ALA A 51 5.97 -11.09 7.13
C ALA A 51 4.87 -10.21 7.73
N LYS A 52 4.75 -10.24 9.06
CA LYS A 52 3.82 -9.41 9.81
C LYS A 52 4.60 -8.67 10.89
N ARG A 53 4.46 -7.35 10.95
CA ARG A 53 5.15 -6.51 11.94
C ARG A 53 4.18 -5.55 12.62
N PRO A 54 4.26 -5.42 13.96
CA PRO A 54 3.52 -4.38 14.65
C PRO A 54 4.12 -3.00 14.36
N ILE A 55 3.26 -2.04 14.00
CA ILE A 55 3.59 -0.62 13.89
C ILE A 55 2.64 0.21 14.73
N ARG A 56 3.06 1.45 15.03
CA ARG A 56 2.27 2.47 15.71
C ARG A 56 2.28 3.70 14.83
N SER A 57 1.12 4.31 14.62
CA SER A 57 0.99 5.57 13.89
C SER A 57 1.83 6.67 14.53
N ASP A 58 2.48 7.46 13.68
CA ASP A 58 3.43 8.52 14.04
C ASP A 58 2.93 9.91 13.63
N TYR A 59 1.73 9.98 13.04
CA TYR A 59 1.16 11.20 12.53
C TYR A 59 -0.36 11.19 12.66
N ILE A 60 -0.92 12.35 12.98
CA ILE A 60 -2.35 12.55 13.18
C ILE A 60 -2.85 13.70 12.32
N ILE A 61 -4.01 13.52 11.71
CA ILE A 61 -4.79 14.57 11.04
C ILE A 61 -6.15 14.64 11.73
N TRP A 62 -6.38 15.73 12.43
CA TRP A 62 -7.64 15.99 13.11
C TRP A 62 -8.38 17.14 12.41
N ARG A 63 -9.65 16.92 12.10
CA ARG A 63 -10.51 17.90 11.43
C ARG A 63 -11.64 18.32 12.36
N LEU A 64 -11.90 19.61 12.38
CA LEU A 64 -13.04 20.18 13.08
C LEU A 64 -13.64 21.31 12.24
N SER A 65 -14.92 21.58 12.44
CA SER A 65 -15.61 22.67 11.76
C SER A 65 -16.54 23.39 12.72
N VAL A 66 -16.66 24.70 12.49
CA VAL A 66 -17.65 25.53 13.17
C VAL A 66 -18.61 26.08 12.14
N SER A 67 -19.87 26.21 12.51
CA SER A 67 -20.88 26.76 11.62
C SER A 67 -21.82 27.73 12.32
N SER A 68 -22.24 28.77 11.59
CA SER A 68 -23.25 29.70 12.04
C SER A 68 -24.38 29.75 11.03
N GLN A 69 -25.62 29.80 11.52
CA GLN A 69 -26.81 29.97 10.71
C GLN A 69 -27.61 31.17 11.21
N GLN A 70 -27.75 32.18 10.36
CA GLN A 70 -28.45 33.42 10.70
C GLN A 70 -29.31 33.92 9.53
N PRO A 71 -30.31 34.80 9.76
CA PRO A 71 -31.16 35.33 8.69
C PRO A 71 -30.41 36.09 7.59
N THR A 72 -29.25 36.68 7.90
CA THR A 72 -28.41 37.40 6.93
C THR A 72 -26.99 36.85 6.90
N ALA A 73 -26.35 36.91 5.74
CA ALA A 73 -24.95 36.47 5.58
C ALA A 73 -23.98 37.26 6.47
N GLN A 74 -24.22 38.56 6.68
CA GLN A 74 -23.41 39.40 7.55
C GLN A 74 -23.51 38.97 9.02
N ALA A 75 -24.71 38.69 9.51
CA ALA A 75 -24.91 38.20 10.88
C ALA A 75 -24.28 36.82 11.08
N ALA A 76 -24.44 35.92 10.10
CA ALA A 76 -23.80 34.61 10.12
C ALA A 76 -22.28 34.72 10.15
N TYR A 77 -21.71 35.64 9.38
CA TYR A 77 -20.25 35.86 9.36
C TYR A 77 -19.73 36.41 10.69
N GLN A 78 -20.41 37.40 11.29
CA GLN A 78 -19.99 37.96 12.58
C GLN A 78 -20.04 36.93 13.71
N ASP A 79 -21.09 36.11 13.75
CA ASP A 79 -21.21 35.04 14.73
C ASP A 79 -20.19 33.92 14.49
N LEU A 80 -19.99 33.50 13.23
CA LEU A 80 -18.96 32.53 12.86
C LEU A 80 -17.56 33.01 13.23
N LYS A 81 -17.25 34.29 13.01
CA LYS A 81 -15.96 34.88 13.38
C LYS A 81 -15.71 34.76 14.88
N ARG A 82 -16.72 35.10 15.70
CA ARG A 82 -16.63 34.99 17.17
C ARG A 82 -16.42 33.54 17.62
N GLN A 83 -17.12 32.59 17.00
CA GLN A 83 -16.94 31.16 17.27
C GLN A 83 -15.54 30.67 16.86
N THR A 84 -15.07 31.08 15.68
CA THR A 84 -13.74 30.75 15.14
C THR A 84 -12.62 31.27 16.04
N GLU A 85 -12.72 32.52 16.51
CA GLU A 85 -11.75 33.11 17.43
C GLU A 85 -11.67 32.34 18.76
N ARG A 86 -12.82 31.87 19.28
CA ARG A 86 -12.84 31.03 20.48
C ARG A 86 -12.19 29.67 20.25
N VAL A 87 -12.47 29.00 19.13
CA VAL A 87 -11.81 27.73 18.78
C VAL A 87 -10.30 27.92 18.65
N GLN A 88 -9.84 28.98 17.98
CA GLN A 88 -8.41 29.28 17.89
C GLN A 88 -7.80 29.56 19.27
N ALA A 89 -8.52 30.24 20.16
CA ALA A 89 -8.08 30.45 21.53
C ALA A 89 -7.95 29.13 22.30
N TYR A 90 -8.94 28.25 22.19
CA TYR A 90 -8.89 26.91 22.78
C TYR A 90 -7.70 26.09 22.28
N LEU A 91 -7.42 26.10 20.97
CA LEU A 91 -6.26 25.41 20.40
C LEU A 91 -4.95 25.99 20.94
N ARG A 92 -4.84 27.31 21.06
CA ARG A 92 -3.67 27.99 21.65
C ARG A 92 -3.50 27.69 23.14
N GLU A 93 -4.59 27.68 23.91
CA GLU A 93 -4.61 27.33 25.34
C GLU A 93 -4.11 25.90 25.57
N ASN A 94 -4.42 24.99 24.64
CA ASN A 94 -3.94 23.61 24.63
C ASN A 94 -2.60 23.42 23.91
N GLN A 95 -1.83 24.50 23.73
CA GLN A 95 -0.47 24.49 23.19
C GLN A 95 -0.35 23.96 21.76
N VAL A 96 -1.42 24.06 20.96
CA VAL A 96 -1.36 23.74 19.53
C VAL A 96 -0.63 24.89 18.80
N PRO A 97 0.50 24.60 18.12
CA PRO A 97 1.25 25.62 17.42
C PRO A 97 0.48 26.11 16.18
N ALA A 98 0.63 27.38 15.83
CA ALA A 98 -0.16 27.99 14.76
C ALA A 98 0.12 27.35 13.39
N GLU A 99 1.36 26.90 13.17
CA GLU A 99 1.80 26.20 11.95
C GLU A 99 1.18 24.81 11.78
N ALA A 100 0.71 24.17 12.86
CA ALA A 100 0.01 22.90 12.78
C ALA A 100 -1.46 23.06 12.35
N ILE A 101 -1.99 24.28 12.37
CA ILE A 101 -3.40 24.58 12.11
C ILE A 101 -3.55 25.20 10.72
N THR A 102 -4.33 24.55 9.87
CA THR A 102 -4.75 25.08 8.57
C THR A 102 -6.22 25.46 8.64
N LEU A 103 -6.55 26.71 8.29
CA LEU A 103 -7.93 27.17 8.15
C LEU A 103 -8.36 27.15 6.69
N SER A 104 -9.54 26.59 6.43
CA SER A 104 -10.17 26.69 5.12
C SER A 104 -10.78 28.07 4.89
N ALA A 105 -11.05 28.39 3.62
CA ALA A 105 -11.99 29.44 3.28
C ALA A 105 -13.37 29.13 3.88
N ILE A 106 -14.15 30.18 4.13
CA ILE A 106 -15.53 30.06 4.64
C ILE A 106 -16.41 29.58 3.48
N GLU A 107 -17.12 28.49 3.71
CA GLU A 107 -18.21 28.05 2.84
C GLU A 107 -19.49 28.75 3.24
N SER A 108 -20.27 29.19 2.26
CA SER A 108 -21.52 29.91 2.49
C SER A 108 -22.64 29.29 1.66
N TYR A 109 -23.73 28.93 2.32
CA TYR A 109 -24.91 28.33 1.70
C TYR A 109 -26.16 29.12 2.12
N SER A 110 -26.99 29.50 1.16
CA SER A 110 -28.34 30.02 1.45
C SER A 110 -29.29 28.85 1.71
N ILE A 111 -30.10 28.98 2.75
CA ILE A 111 -31.16 28.05 3.11
C ILE A 111 -32.48 28.67 2.62
N PRO A 112 -33.17 28.03 1.66
CA PRO A 112 -34.43 28.54 1.14
C PRO A 112 -35.54 28.40 2.20
N GLU A 113 -36.49 29.32 2.16
CA GLU A 113 -37.74 29.20 2.91
C GLU A 113 -38.65 28.19 2.20
N VAL A 114 -39.18 27.23 2.97
CA VAL A 114 -40.08 26.19 2.48
C VAL A 114 -41.46 26.38 3.11
N ALA A 115 -42.49 26.52 2.28
CA ALA A 115 -43.88 26.63 2.72
C ALA A 115 -44.38 25.28 3.31
N PRO A 116 -45.49 25.27 4.08
CA PRO A 116 -46.02 24.05 4.69
C PRO A 116 -46.36 22.91 3.71
N ASN A 117 -46.54 23.24 2.42
CA ASN A 117 -46.78 22.29 1.35
C ASN A 117 -45.49 21.69 0.74
N GLY A 118 -44.32 21.98 1.33
CA GLY A 118 -43.02 21.48 0.89
C GLY A 118 -42.41 22.20 -0.31
N ARG A 119 -43.02 23.28 -0.82
CA ARG A 119 -42.48 24.07 -1.93
C ARG A 119 -41.64 25.25 -1.43
N GLU A 120 -40.51 25.50 -2.09
CA GLU A 120 -39.72 26.70 -1.85
C GLU A 120 -40.50 27.96 -2.23
N THR A 121 -40.43 28.99 -1.40
CA THR A 121 -41.13 30.26 -1.63
C THR A 121 -40.36 31.20 -2.56
N GLY A 122 -39.12 30.85 -2.90
CA GLY A 122 -38.17 31.71 -3.60
C GLY A 122 -37.47 32.74 -2.68
N GLN A 123 -37.83 32.77 -1.39
CA GLN A 123 -37.16 33.59 -0.38
C GLN A 123 -36.06 32.80 0.32
N THR A 124 -35.03 33.51 0.79
CA THR A 124 -33.97 32.91 1.64
C THR A 124 -34.39 33.02 3.09
N LEU A 125 -34.50 31.88 3.78
CA LEU A 125 -34.79 31.81 5.21
C LEU A 125 -33.57 32.20 6.05
N ALA A 126 -32.39 31.71 5.66
CA ALA A 126 -31.16 31.92 6.41
C ALA A 126 -29.92 31.70 5.53
N TYR A 127 -28.76 32.09 6.03
CA TYR A 127 -27.45 31.77 5.50
C TYR A 127 -26.71 30.92 6.51
N ARG A 128 -26.18 29.78 6.08
CA ARG A 128 -25.29 28.93 6.86
C ARG A 128 -23.87 29.10 6.34
N LEU A 129 -22.99 29.56 7.21
CA LEU A 129 -21.57 29.68 6.94
C LEU A 129 -20.82 28.63 7.76
N THR A 130 -19.83 27.98 7.15
CA THR A 130 -19.01 26.95 7.80
C THR A 130 -17.54 27.26 7.56
N GLN A 131 -16.73 27.17 8.62
CA GLN A 131 -15.28 27.22 8.52
C GLN A 131 -14.68 25.94 9.08
N ARG A 132 -13.74 25.35 8.34
CA ARG A 132 -13.03 24.14 8.75
C ARG A 132 -11.62 24.45 9.22
N PHE A 133 -11.17 23.68 10.18
CA PHE A 133 -9.81 23.62 10.66
C PHE A 133 -9.28 22.21 10.42
N GLU A 134 -8.04 22.14 10.01
CA GLU A 134 -7.29 20.89 9.95
C GLU A 134 -6.03 21.06 10.80
N VAL A 135 -5.86 20.17 11.77
CA VAL A 135 -4.72 20.12 12.66
C VAL A 135 -3.89 18.90 12.29
N ARG A 136 -2.60 19.11 12.02
CA ARG A 136 -1.68 18.03 11.69
C ARG A 136 -0.49 18.02 12.64
N SER A 137 -0.13 16.85 13.17
CA SER A 137 0.93 16.74 14.17
C SER A 137 1.58 15.36 14.18
N THR A 138 2.79 15.27 14.73
CA THR A 138 3.46 14.01 15.09
C THR A 138 3.10 13.55 16.51
N GLU A 139 2.53 14.43 17.33
CA GLU A 139 2.15 14.15 18.72
C GLU A 139 0.79 13.42 18.79
N VAL A 140 0.75 12.16 18.33
CA VAL A 140 -0.49 11.41 18.14
C VAL A 140 -1.38 11.37 19.37
N ASP A 141 -0.86 10.95 20.54
CA ASP A 141 -1.67 10.76 21.75
C ASP A 141 -2.26 12.07 22.27
N GLN A 142 -1.46 13.14 22.29
CA GLN A 142 -1.90 14.45 22.77
C GLN A 142 -3.10 14.95 21.96
N TYR A 143 -3.02 14.86 20.64
CA TYR A 143 -4.08 15.37 19.76
C TYR A 143 -5.28 14.41 19.68
N THR A 144 -5.11 13.12 19.92
CA THR A 144 -6.23 12.20 20.16
C THR A 144 -7.05 12.65 21.36
N THR A 145 -6.42 12.88 22.51
CA THR A 145 -7.13 13.35 23.71
C THR A 145 -7.77 14.72 23.48
N LEU A 146 -7.04 15.65 22.86
CA LEU A 146 -7.54 16.98 22.56
C LEU A 146 -8.77 16.95 21.64
N SER A 147 -8.79 16.06 20.64
CA SER A 147 -9.92 15.92 19.72
C SER A 147 -11.21 15.52 20.43
N GLN A 148 -11.12 14.66 21.44
CA GLN A 148 -12.23 14.22 22.26
C GLN A 148 -12.73 15.36 23.16
N GLN A 149 -11.80 16.03 23.85
CA GLN A 149 -12.10 17.14 24.76
C GLN A 149 -12.65 18.38 24.04
N SER A 150 -12.30 18.58 22.77
CA SER A 150 -12.78 19.75 21.99
C SER A 150 -14.30 19.89 21.95
N THR A 151 -15.03 18.78 22.10
CA THR A 151 -16.50 18.76 22.16
C THR A 151 -17.07 19.55 23.35
N ASP A 152 -16.26 19.84 24.38
CA ASP A 152 -16.66 20.69 25.51
C ASP A 152 -16.98 22.13 25.07
N LEU A 153 -16.42 22.60 23.95
CA LEU A 153 -16.74 23.92 23.38
C LEU A 153 -18.22 24.06 23.00
N ILE A 154 -18.94 22.95 22.80
CA ILE A 154 -20.39 22.95 22.58
C ILE A 154 -21.12 23.53 23.79
N ASN A 155 -20.62 23.30 25.01
CA ASN A 155 -21.18 23.87 26.24
C ASN A 155 -21.00 25.40 26.33
N GLU A 156 -20.07 25.96 25.55
CA GLU A 156 -19.85 27.41 25.44
C GLU A 156 -20.69 28.06 24.33
N GLY A 157 -21.61 27.30 23.71
CA GLY A 157 -22.46 27.76 22.61
C GLY A 157 -21.75 27.81 21.26
N ILE A 158 -20.61 27.13 21.13
CA ILE A 158 -19.92 26.96 19.84
C ILE A 158 -20.58 25.81 19.10
N ASN A 159 -21.07 26.07 17.89
CA ASN A 159 -21.63 25.04 17.03
C ASN A 159 -20.50 24.31 16.30
N LEU A 160 -19.80 23.47 17.07
CA LEU A 160 -18.62 22.71 16.69
C LEU A 160 -19.01 21.29 16.25
N VAL A 161 -18.37 20.83 15.19
CA VAL A 161 -18.29 19.43 14.80
C VAL A 161 -16.82 19.03 14.82
N SER A 162 -16.46 18.07 15.68
CA SER A 162 -15.13 17.46 15.72
C SER A 162 -15.19 16.08 15.09
N GLU A 163 -14.42 15.85 14.03
CA GLU A 163 -14.33 14.55 13.37
C GLU A 163 -13.35 13.63 14.10
N SER A 164 -13.58 12.31 13.99
CA SER A 164 -12.59 11.33 14.44
C SER A 164 -11.25 11.55 13.74
N PRO A 165 -10.13 11.66 14.46
CA PRO A 165 -8.83 11.85 13.83
C PRO A 165 -8.44 10.69 12.92
N GLN A 166 -7.65 11.01 11.90
CA GLN A 166 -6.99 10.05 11.05
C GLN A 166 -5.55 9.85 11.53
N TYR A 167 -5.13 8.60 11.66
CA TYR A 167 -3.80 8.20 12.11
C TYR A 167 -3.03 7.62 10.94
N LEU A 168 -1.84 8.13 10.68
CA LEU A 168 -0.99 7.71 9.56
C LEU A 168 0.33 7.16 10.09
N TYR A 169 1.03 6.41 9.24
CA TYR A 169 2.42 6.02 9.46
C TYR A 169 3.24 6.61 8.31
N THR A 170 4.14 7.54 8.61
CA THR A 170 4.84 8.33 7.57
C THR A 170 5.97 7.55 6.93
N GLU A 171 6.58 6.61 7.65
CA GLU A 171 7.73 5.82 7.21
C GLU A 171 7.36 4.54 6.42
N LEU A 172 6.15 4.47 5.86
CA LEU A 172 5.67 3.28 5.14
C LEU A 172 6.56 2.87 3.98
N SER A 173 7.11 3.82 3.23
CA SER A 173 7.94 3.53 2.06
C SER A 173 9.19 2.73 2.42
N LYS A 174 9.87 3.11 3.51
CA LYS A 174 11.05 2.39 4.00
C LYS A 174 10.66 1.03 4.56
N LEU A 175 9.61 1.00 5.38
CA LEU A 175 9.15 -0.24 6.01
C LEU A 175 8.70 -1.28 4.99
N ARG A 176 8.05 -0.90 3.89
CA ARG A 176 7.65 -1.83 2.82
C ARG A 176 8.83 -2.61 2.26
N ILE A 177 9.99 -1.97 2.08
CA ILE A 177 11.21 -2.64 1.58
C ILE A 177 11.68 -3.71 2.58
N GLU A 178 11.71 -3.36 3.86
CA GLU A 178 12.08 -4.30 4.93
C GLU A 178 11.11 -5.50 5.01
N MET A 179 9.81 -5.23 4.92
CA MET A 179 8.77 -6.25 4.97
C MET A 179 8.82 -7.22 3.78
N VAL A 180 9.12 -6.75 2.58
CA VAL A 180 9.34 -7.63 1.41
C VAL A 180 10.54 -8.53 1.66
N ALA A 181 11.66 -7.98 2.17
CA ALA A 181 12.85 -8.77 2.46
C ALA A 181 12.58 -9.85 3.52
N GLU A 182 11.79 -9.53 4.56
CA GLU A 182 11.37 -10.51 5.57
C GLU A 182 10.44 -11.59 4.99
N ALA A 183 9.46 -11.20 4.19
CA ALA A 183 8.55 -12.15 3.54
C ALA A 183 9.31 -13.07 2.57
N THR A 184 10.33 -12.56 1.86
CA THR A 184 11.19 -13.38 0.98
C THR A 184 12.05 -14.35 1.78
N LYS A 185 12.57 -13.94 2.96
CA LYS A 185 13.29 -14.85 3.86
C LYS A 185 12.39 -15.96 4.37
N ASP A 186 11.14 -15.64 4.74
CA ASP A 186 10.13 -16.64 5.13
C ASP A 186 9.82 -17.61 3.98
N ALA A 187 9.63 -17.10 2.75
CA ALA A 187 9.43 -17.94 1.56
C ALA A 187 10.60 -18.91 1.34
N LYS A 188 11.84 -18.43 1.49
CA LYS A 188 13.04 -19.26 1.34
C LYS A 188 13.12 -20.34 2.43
N ALA A 189 12.88 -19.99 3.70
CA ALA A 189 12.91 -20.96 4.79
C ALA A 189 11.86 -22.07 4.59
N ARG A 190 10.65 -21.71 4.12
CA ARG A 190 9.60 -22.67 3.76
C ARG A 190 10.00 -23.55 2.58
N ALA A 191 10.59 -22.96 1.54
CA ALA A 191 11.11 -23.71 0.40
C ALA A 191 12.14 -24.75 0.84
N GLU A 192 13.10 -24.37 1.69
CA GLU A 192 14.14 -25.27 2.20
C GLU A 192 13.53 -26.44 2.98
N ALA A 193 12.54 -26.19 3.85
CA ALA A 193 11.85 -27.24 4.60
C ALA A 193 11.08 -28.22 3.70
N ILE A 194 10.41 -27.71 2.66
CA ILE A 194 9.66 -28.53 1.68
C ILE A 194 10.63 -29.39 0.86
N ALA A 195 11.67 -28.78 0.30
CA ALA A 195 12.65 -29.47 -0.54
C ALA A 195 13.36 -30.57 0.25
N GLN A 196 13.81 -30.29 1.48
CA GLN A 196 14.45 -31.27 2.35
C GLN A 196 13.55 -32.48 2.64
N SER A 197 12.26 -32.24 2.88
CA SER A 197 11.28 -33.31 3.11
C SER A 197 11.00 -34.17 1.87
N ALA A 198 11.16 -33.58 0.68
CA ALA A 198 11.01 -34.27 -0.61
C ALA A 198 12.30 -34.94 -1.11
N GLY A 199 13.43 -34.76 -0.41
CA GLY A 199 14.74 -35.28 -0.84
C GLY A 199 15.44 -34.43 -1.90
N ASN A 200 14.95 -33.21 -2.14
CA ASN A 200 15.49 -32.26 -3.12
C ASN A 200 16.21 -31.09 -2.43
N ARG A 201 16.85 -30.22 -3.21
CA ARG A 201 17.47 -28.97 -2.77
C ARG A 201 16.84 -27.77 -3.46
N VAL A 202 16.87 -26.63 -2.76
CA VAL A 202 16.40 -25.35 -3.30
C VAL A 202 17.51 -24.73 -4.14
N GLY A 203 17.23 -24.49 -5.42
CA GLY A 203 18.10 -23.79 -6.36
C GLY A 203 17.89 -22.27 -6.37
N ALA A 204 18.37 -21.62 -7.42
CA ALA A 204 18.28 -20.15 -7.57
C ALA A 204 16.82 -19.65 -7.69
N VAL A 205 16.59 -18.41 -7.27
CA VAL A 205 15.32 -17.71 -7.50
C VAL A 205 15.13 -17.47 -9.01
N ARG A 206 13.97 -17.87 -9.54
CA ARG A 206 13.58 -17.71 -10.94
C ARG A 206 12.66 -16.50 -11.15
N SER A 207 11.72 -16.30 -10.24
CA SER A 207 10.83 -15.13 -10.24
C SER A 207 10.37 -14.82 -8.81
N ALA A 208 9.94 -13.59 -8.59
CA ALA A 208 9.32 -13.17 -7.35
C ALA A 208 8.25 -12.12 -7.65
N GLU A 209 7.09 -12.28 -7.02
CA GLU A 209 5.95 -11.38 -7.12
C GLU A 209 5.53 -10.93 -5.72
N THR A 210 5.40 -9.63 -5.53
CA THR A 210 4.95 -9.05 -4.26
C THR A 210 3.44 -8.85 -4.30
N GLY A 211 2.74 -9.37 -3.29
CA GLY A 211 1.33 -9.07 -3.08
C GLY A 211 1.11 -7.63 -2.59
N VAL A 212 -0.16 -7.24 -2.55
CA VAL A 212 -0.59 -5.97 -1.95
C VAL A 212 -0.35 -5.98 -0.43
N PHE A 213 0.12 -4.84 0.08
CA PHE A 213 0.30 -4.67 1.53
C PHE A 213 -1.04 -4.55 2.25
N GLN A 214 -1.11 -5.17 3.42
CA GLN A 214 -2.23 -5.03 4.34
C GLN A 214 -1.76 -4.22 5.55
N ILE A 215 -2.36 -3.06 5.77
CA ILE A 215 -2.19 -2.27 6.99
C ILE A 215 -3.54 -2.24 7.67
N THR A 216 -3.66 -3.00 8.74
CA THR A 216 -4.90 -3.20 9.48
C THR A 216 -4.74 -2.77 10.93
N SER A 217 -5.84 -2.62 11.65
CA SER A 217 -5.79 -2.44 13.10
C SER A 217 -5.04 -3.61 13.75
N ARG A 218 -4.35 -3.34 14.87
CA ARG A 218 -3.60 -4.35 15.64
C ARG A 218 -4.46 -5.60 15.87
N ASN A 219 -3.93 -6.77 15.52
CA ASN A 219 -4.58 -8.07 15.65
C ASN A 219 -5.85 -8.28 14.80
N SER A 220 -6.16 -7.40 13.84
CA SER A 220 -7.22 -7.67 12.87
C SER A 220 -6.84 -8.82 11.94
N THR A 221 -7.85 -9.60 11.56
CA THR A 221 -7.76 -10.70 10.58
C THR A 221 -8.31 -10.30 9.21
N GLU A 222 -8.66 -9.03 9.02
CA GLU A 222 -9.14 -8.54 7.74
C GLU A 222 -8.05 -8.64 6.67
N VAL A 223 -8.46 -8.94 5.45
CA VAL A 223 -7.61 -9.00 4.26
C VAL A 223 -8.38 -8.46 3.04
N SER A 224 -7.67 -7.85 2.09
CA SER A 224 -8.24 -7.35 0.84
C SER A 224 -7.33 -7.64 -0.34
N ASP A 225 -7.91 -8.07 -1.46
CA ASP A 225 -7.19 -8.30 -2.72
C ASP A 225 -6.60 -6.99 -3.30
N TYR A 226 -7.15 -5.83 -2.93
CA TYR A 226 -6.67 -4.50 -3.34
C TYR A 226 -5.72 -3.86 -2.32
N GLY A 227 -5.45 -4.54 -1.20
CA GLY A 227 -4.72 -3.98 -0.07
C GLY A 227 -5.63 -3.20 0.89
N MET A 228 -5.10 -2.90 2.06
CA MET A 228 -5.79 -2.12 3.09
C MET A 228 -4.87 -1.10 3.72
N TYR A 229 -5.46 0.04 4.05
CA TYR A 229 -4.80 1.15 4.71
C TYR A 229 -5.72 1.69 5.80
N ASP A 230 -5.68 1.07 6.97
CA ASP A 230 -6.40 1.58 8.13
C ASP A 230 -5.83 2.95 8.55
N THR A 231 -6.73 3.93 8.63
CA THR A 231 -6.42 5.29 9.11
C THR A 231 -7.16 5.62 10.41
N SER A 232 -7.90 4.67 10.98
CA SER A 232 -8.71 4.87 12.18
C SER A 232 -8.04 4.42 13.48
N SER A 233 -7.10 3.48 13.41
CA SER A 233 -6.39 2.98 14.59
C SER A 233 -5.02 3.62 14.78
N ILE A 234 -4.55 3.73 16.01
CA ILE A 234 -3.17 4.13 16.32
C ILE A 234 -2.23 2.91 16.20
N GLU A 235 -2.61 1.79 16.83
CA GLU A 235 -1.86 0.54 16.77
C GLU A 235 -2.28 -0.28 15.55
N LYS A 236 -1.32 -0.66 14.71
CA LYS A 236 -1.61 -1.32 13.42
C LYS A 236 -0.63 -2.45 13.14
N ASP A 237 -1.06 -3.44 12.38
CA ASP A 237 -0.18 -4.45 11.82
C ASP A 237 0.05 -4.17 10.33
N ILE A 238 1.31 -4.22 9.89
CA ILE A 238 1.64 -4.30 8.48
C ILE A 238 1.93 -5.75 8.12
N THR A 239 1.31 -6.23 7.04
CA THR A 239 1.54 -7.57 6.49
C THR A 239 1.97 -7.46 5.03
N ALA A 240 3.06 -8.14 4.70
CA ALA A 240 3.54 -8.32 3.34
C ALA A 240 3.49 -9.80 2.97
N VAL A 241 3.13 -10.07 1.73
CA VAL A 241 3.08 -11.42 1.15
C VAL A 241 3.89 -11.40 -0.13
N VAL A 242 4.72 -12.41 -0.34
CA VAL A 242 5.50 -12.58 -1.57
C VAL A 242 5.35 -14.01 -2.06
N SER A 243 5.20 -14.16 -3.37
CA SER A 243 5.28 -15.44 -4.05
C SER A 243 6.65 -15.53 -4.72
N VAL A 244 7.43 -16.55 -4.39
CA VAL A 244 8.77 -16.74 -4.93
C VAL A 244 8.84 -18.09 -5.62
N THR A 245 9.31 -18.10 -6.86
CA THR A 245 9.58 -19.30 -7.62
C THR A 245 11.06 -19.64 -7.49
N PHE A 246 11.35 -20.79 -6.89
CA PHE A 246 12.70 -21.33 -6.78
C PHE A 246 12.90 -22.45 -7.79
N GLY A 247 14.12 -22.61 -8.33
CA GLY A 247 14.51 -23.87 -8.97
C GLY A 247 14.61 -25.00 -7.96
N ILE A 248 14.49 -26.24 -8.41
CA ILE A 248 14.71 -27.44 -7.60
C ILE A 248 15.87 -28.26 -8.21
N GLU A 249 16.72 -28.83 -7.34
CA GLU A 249 17.85 -29.70 -7.69
C GLU A 249 17.84 -31.03 -6.92
#